data_AF-A0A9W6PW55-F1
#
_entry.id   AF-A0A9W6PW55-F1
#
_cell.length_a   1.000
_cell.length_b   1.000
_cell.length_c   1.000
_cell.angle_alpha   90.00
_cell.angle_beta   90.00
_cell.angle_gamma   90.00
#
_symmetry.space_group_name_H-M   'P 1'
#
loop_
_entity.id
_entity.type
_entity.pdbx_description
1 polymer ?
#
loop_
_entity_poly.entity_id
_entity_poly.type
_entity_poly.pdbx_seq_one_letter_code
_entity_poly.pdbx_strand_id
1 'polypeptide(L)'
;MSGRHARPGAWDDGRRNGVWDQGALDSLLVLVAESLGYTCRPVPGDVMLLEGPNRLHVSMRNLRQLARLVPRDDWPALVSDHVTTIVTAVEEPLDLSDFDLAQHLLRTRIYPAEADNGVLAARPFAPGLIEVVVVDTPTTVRTVTTEEMHGWPVSGDALFMLGRSNVRGDGPLQVDEDELGGVRVVVLHGWTFYAATHLAWLEEYLPIGPYGALVVAPNRSQIVAHPLLPSGSCPRARYRAAVTAARELQAHARRAYEEGPGSLSPHLYWWRMGELTLLDVRYQGDAVVLPDEFTSVLTKLAAEP
;
A
#
# COMPACT_ATOMS: atom_id res chain seq x y z
N MET A 1 -7.28 -8.90 -64.43
CA MET A 1 -6.94 -7.97 -63.33
C MET A 1 -8.15 -7.82 -62.43
N SER A 2 -8.17 -8.52 -61.30
CA SER A 2 -9.12 -8.32 -60.20
C SER A 2 -8.48 -8.94 -58.96
N GLY A 3 -7.89 -8.09 -58.12
CA GLY A 3 -7.16 -8.48 -56.93
C GLY A 3 -8.12 -8.74 -55.77
N ARG A 4 -8.03 -9.93 -55.19
CA ARG A 4 -8.70 -10.30 -53.94
C ARG A 4 -8.02 -9.58 -52.78
N HIS A 5 -8.74 -8.70 -52.10
CA HIS A 5 -8.32 -8.12 -50.83
C HIS A 5 -8.33 -9.21 -49.73
N ALA A 6 -7.14 -9.53 -49.23
CA ALA A 6 -6.96 -10.35 -48.05
C ALA A 6 -7.32 -9.56 -46.78
N ARG A 7 -8.01 -10.21 -45.85
CA ARG A 7 -8.32 -9.70 -44.51
C ARG A 7 -7.05 -9.66 -43.65
N PRO A 8 -6.78 -8.60 -42.86
CA PRO A 8 -5.74 -8.65 -41.84
C PRO A 8 -6.18 -9.55 -40.68
N GLY A 9 -5.27 -10.43 -40.27
CA GLY A 9 -5.45 -11.44 -39.22
C GLY A 9 -5.47 -10.86 -37.81
N ALA A 10 -5.91 -11.72 -36.90
CA ALA A 10 -6.23 -11.50 -35.50
C ALA A 10 -5.11 -10.85 -34.67
N TRP A 11 -5.53 -9.95 -33.78
CA TRP A 11 -4.78 -9.46 -32.64
C TRP A 11 -4.70 -10.58 -31.60
N ASP A 12 -3.55 -11.22 -31.49
CA ASP A 12 -3.25 -12.14 -30.39
C ASP A 12 -1.76 -12.01 -30.02
N ASP A 13 -1.43 -11.03 -29.15
CA ASP A 13 -0.05 -10.89 -28.63
C ASP A 13 0.05 -10.35 -27.19
N GLY A 14 -1.04 -10.36 -26.41
CA GLY A 14 -1.03 -9.80 -25.05
C GLY A 14 -0.31 -10.67 -24.01
N ARG A 15 -0.18 -11.99 -24.23
CA ARG A 15 0.35 -12.92 -23.20
C ARG A 15 1.80 -13.37 -23.41
N ARG A 16 2.40 -13.18 -24.59
CA ARG A 16 3.80 -13.56 -24.82
C ARG A 16 4.80 -12.51 -24.34
N ASN A 17 4.44 -11.22 -24.35
CA ASN A 17 5.37 -10.14 -23.97
C ASN A 17 5.74 -10.10 -22.47
N GLY A 18 4.85 -10.53 -21.57
CA GLY A 18 5.07 -10.38 -20.13
C GLY A 18 6.28 -11.13 -19.56
N VAL A 19 6.67 -12.28 -20.14
CA VAL A 19 7.81 -13.08 -19.65
C VAL A 19 9.14 -12.52 -20.18
N TRP A 20 9.19 -12.09 -21.44
CA TRP A 20 10.39 -11.48 -22.03
C TRP A 20 10.67 -10.09 -21.45
N ASP A 21 9.62 -9.35 -21.09
CA ASP A 21 9.72 -8.04 -20.46
C ASP A 21 10.24 -8.11 -19.02
N GLN A 22 9.87 -9.14 -18.26
CA GLN A 22 10.43 -9.39 -16.92
C GLN A 22 11.93 -9.70 -16.98
N GLY A 23 12.36 -10.56 -17.91
CA GLY A 23 13.78 -10.89 -18.08
C GLY A 23 14.64 -9.69 -18.46
N ALA A 24 14.08 -8.74 -19.22
CA ALA A 24 14.78 -7.50 -19.59
C ALA A 24 15.00 -6.58 -18.39
N LEU A 25 13.97 -6.40 -17.54
CA LEU A 25 14.07 -5.57 -16.34
C LEU A 25 15.04 -6.15 -15.30
N ASP A 26 15.00 -7.47 -15.11
CA ASP A 26 15.93 -8.19 -14.24
C ASP A 26 17.38 -7.99 -14.74
N SER A 27 17.61 -8.09 -16.06
CA SER A 27 18.93 -7.88 -16.67
C SER A 27 19.44 -6.44 -16.51
N LEU A 28 18.56 -5.44 -16.64
CA LEU A 28 18.92 -4.04 -16.41
C LEU A 28 19.33 -3.81 -14.95
N LEU A 29 18.62 -4.40 -14.00
CA LEU A 29 18.96 -4.29 -12.59
C LEU A 29 20.31 -4.93 -12.28
N VAL A 30 20.58 -6.12 -12.84
CA VAL A 30 21.88 -6.78 -12.68
C VAL A 30 22.99 -5.89 -13.23
N LEU A 31 22.83 -5.36 -14.45
CA LEU A 31 23.82 -4.49 -15.09
C LEU A 31 24.13 -3.24 -14.26
N VAL A 32 23.09 -2.55 -13.77
CA VAL A 32 23.24 -1.35 -12.94
C VAL A 32 23.92 -1.70 -11.62
N ALA A 33 23.46 -2.75 -10.93
CA ALA A 33 24.03 -3.17 -9.66
C ALA A 33 25.51 -3.59 -9.79
N GLU A 34 25.87 -4.33 -10.84
CA GLU A 34 27.26 -4.72 -11.13
C GLU A 34 28.14 -3.49 -11.41
N SER A 35 27.61 -2.48 -12.10
CA SER A 35 28.32 -1.21 -12.33
C SER A 35 28.62 -0.44 -11.03
N LEU A 36 27.83 -0.69 -9.98
CA LEU A 36 27.99 -0.15 -8.63
C LEU A 36 28.77 -1.10 -7.70
N GLY A 37 29.32 -2.21 -8.22
CA GLY A 37 30.14 -3.15 -7.46
C GLY A 37 29.34 -4.20 -6.66
N TYR A 38 28.07 -4.41 -6.99
CA TYR A 38 27.22 -5.45 -6.37
C TYR A 38 27.05 -6.66 -7.29
N THR A 39 27.07 -7.85 -6.69
CA THR A 39 26.61 -9.08 -7.34
C THR A 39 25.13 -9.29 -7.04
N CYS A 40 24.37 -9.81 -8.00
CA CYS A 40 22.92 -10.01 -7.84
C CYS A 40 22.56 -11.49 -7.73
N ARG A 41 21.64 -11.80 -6.82
CA ARG A 41 21.08 -13.14 -6.67
C ARG A 41 19.57 -13.08 -6.40
N PRO A 42 18.73 -13.76 -7.19
CA PRO A 42 17.31 -13.85 -6.89
C PRO A 42 17.10 -14.71 -5.64
N VAL A 43 16.18 -14.28 -4.77
CA VAL A 43 15.76 -15.01 -3.57
C VAL A 43 14.23 -15.15 -3.55
N PRO A 44 13.65 -16.08 -2.77
CA PRO A 44 12.20 -16.23 -2.68
C PRO A 44 11.48 -14.92 -2.32
N GLY A 45 10.29 -14.71 -2.90
CA GLY A 45 9.45 -13.54 -2.59
C GLY A 45 9.55 -12.36 -3.57
N ASP A 46 9.94 -12.58 -4.84
CA ASP A 46 10.18 -11.51 -5.83
C ASP A 46 11.20 -10.48 -5.35
N VAL A 47 12.31 -10.95 -4.78
CA VAL A 47 13.40 -10.11 -4.28
C VAL A 47 14.70 -10.43 -5.02
N MET A 48 15.42 -9.39 -5.42
CA MET A 48 16.82 -9.48 -5.81
C MET A 48 17.71 -9.06 -4.64
N LEU A 49 18.57 -9.98 -4.19
CA LEU A 49 19.61 -9.68 -3.21
C LEU A 49 20.83 -9.13 -3.96
N LEU A 50 21.29 -7.95 -3.56
CA LEU A 50 22.53 -7.34 -4.00
C LEU A 50 23.58 -7.56 -2.90
N GLU A 51 24.66 -8.25 -3.22
CA GLU A 51 25.79 -8.52 -2.31
C GLU A 51 27.04 -7.79 -2.82
N GLY A 52 27.54 -6.86 -2.02
CA GLY A 52 28.75 -6.07 -2.30
C GLY A 52 29.30 -5.52 -0.97
N PRO A 53 29.62 -4.21 -0.89
CA PRO A 53 29.97 -3.56 0.38
C PRO A 53 28.90 -3.75 1.46
N ASN A 54 27.63 -3.77 1.04
CA ASN A 54 26.46 -4.00 1.89
C ASN A 54 25.58 -5.11 1.28
N ARG A 55 24.63 -5.63 2.07
CA ARG A 55 23.59 -6.54 1.59
C ARG A 55 22.28 -5.78 1.45
N LEU A 56 21.76 -5.69 0.23
CA LEU A 56 20.56 -4.91 -0.09
C LEU A 56 19.48 -5.81 -0.68
N HIS A 57 18.23 -5.60 -0.28
CA HIS A 57 17.08 -6.30 -0.85
C HIS A 57 16.30 -5.35 -1.76
N VAL A 58 16.19 -5.70 -3.04
CA VAL A 58 15.40 -4.95 -4.01
C VAL A 58 14.13 -5.73 -4.34
N SER A 59 12.97 -5.11 -4.12
CA SER A 59 11.68 -5.72 -4.49
C SER A 59 11.48 -5.64 -6.00
N MET A 60 11.56 -6.80 -6.68
CA MET A 60 11.31 -6.91 -8.11
C MET A 60 9.84 -6.68 -8.45
N ARG A 61 8.92 -6.99 -7.53
CA ARG A 61 7.51 -6.64 -7.69
C ARG A 61 7.32 -5.13 -7.81
N ASN A 62 7.88 -4.36 -6.88
CA ASN A 62 7.78 -2.92 -6.88
C ASN A 62 8.44 -2.32 -8.13
N LEU A 63 9.61 -2.82 -8.52
CA LEU A 63 10.31 -2.35 -9.72
C LEU A 63 9.49 -2.61 -10.99
N ARG A 64 8.87 -3.79 -11.13
CA ARG A 64 7.96 -4.11 -12.25
C ARG A 64 6.74 -3.20 -12.27
N GLN A 65 6.18 -2.86 -11.11
CA GLN A 65 5.05 -1.93 -11.02
C GLN A 65 5.45 -0.52 -11.42
N LEU A 66 6.62 -0.03 -10.99
CA LEU A 66 7.16 1.25 -11.45
C LEU A 66 7.42 1.25 -12.96
N ALA A 67 7.96 0.16 -13.51
CA ALA A 67 8.25 0.03 -14.93
C ALA A 67 6.99 0.07 -15.82
N ARG A 68 5.81 -0.29 -15.28
CA ARG A 68 4.52 -0.17 -15.99
C ARG A 68 4.04 1.28 -16.15
N LEU A 69 4.57 2.20 -15.34
CA LEU A 69 4.18 3.61 -15.36
C LEU A 69 4.96 4.44 -16.38
N VAL A 70 6.01 3.87 -17.00
CA VAL A 70 6.88 4.58 -17.94
C VAL A 70 7.09 3.77 -19.22
N PRO A 71 7.37 4.44 -20.36
CA PRO A 71 7.81 3.77 -21.59
C PRO A 71 9.05 2.89 -21.36
N ARG A 72 9.19 1.83 -22.18
CA ARG A 72 10.32 0.89 -22.09
C ARG A 72 11.68 1.56 -22.26
N ASP A 73 11.75 2.60 -23.09
CA ASP A 73 12.99 3.33 -23.36
C ASP A 73 13.51 4.07 -22.10
N ASP A 74 12.63 4.33 -21.13
CA ASP A 74 12.97 4.99 -19.86
C ASP A 74 13.35 3.99 -18.75
N TRP A 75 13.23 2.68 -18.99
CA TRP A 75 13.54 1.65 -17.99
C TRP A 75 14.99 1.70 -17.49
N PRO A 76 16.03 1.93 -18.32
CA PRO A 76 17.40 2.05 -17.82
C PRO A 76 17.55 3.18 -16.80
N ALA A 77 16.93 4.34 -17.06
CA ALA A 77 16.94 5.47 -16.14
C ALA A 77 16.18 5.13 -14.84
N LEU A 78 14.97 4.57 -14.96
CA LEU A 78 14.17 4.14 -13.80
C LEU A 78 14.93 3.16 -12.90
N VAL A 79 15.57 2.14 -13.48
CA VAL A 79 16.32 1.13 -12.73
C VAL A 79 17.56 1.76 -12.10
N SER A 80 18.29 2.59 -12.84
CA SER A 80 19.44 3.34 -12.33
C SER A 80 19.05 4.15 -11.10
N ASP A 81 18.03 5.01 -11.23
CA ASP A 81 17.55 5.85 -10.14
C ASP A 81 17.11 5.02 -8.93
N HIS A 82 16.39 3.92 -9.16
CA HIS A 82 15.92 3.04 -8.09
C HIS A 82 17.08 2.38 -7.33
N VAL A 83 18.04 1.78 -8.03
CA VAL A 83 19.17 1.09 -7.40
C VAL A 83 20.10 2.11 -6.72
N THR A 84 20.42 3.24 -7.38
CA THR A 84 21.23 4.30 -6.79
C THR A 84 20.59 4.84 -5.52
N THR A 85 19.28 5.09 -5.50
CA THR A 85 18.57 5.52 -4.28
C THR A 85 18.76 4.53 -3.13
N ILE A 86 18.67 3.23 -3.40
CA ILE A 86 18.84 2.18 -2.37
C ILE A 86 20.30 2.12 -1.88
N VAL A 87 21.27 2.21 -2.80
CA VAL A 87 22.70 2.15 -2.46
C VAL A 87 23.12 3.39 -1.65
N THR A 88 22.77 4.59 -2.11
CA THR A 88 23.08 5.85 -1.43
C THR A 88 22.52 5.89 -0.02
N ALA A 89 21.31 5.36 0.19
CA ALA A 89 20.70 5.29 1.51
C ALA A 89 21.47 4.44 2.54
N VAL A 90 22.34 3.54 2.07
CA VAL A 90 23.16 2.69 2.94
C VAL A 90 24.59 3.20 3.08
N GLU A 91 25.15 3.85 2.06
CA GLU A 91 26.51 4.40 2.10
C GLU A 91 26.62 5.66 2.97
N GLU A 92 25.56 6.45 3.07
CA GLU A 92 25.50 7.65 3.90
C GLU A 92 24.52 7.46 5.07
N PRO A 93 24.88 6.63 6.07
CA PRO A 93 24.00 6.39 7.20
C PRO A 93 23.80 7.69 7.98
N LEU A 94 22.53 8.05 8.17
CA LEU A 94 22.14 9.17 9.01
C LEU A 94 22.57 8.91 10.45
N ASP A 95 23.36 9.84 11.01
CA ASP A 95 23.64 9.85 12.43
C ASP A 95 22.37 10.23 13.18
N LEU A 96 21.74 9.23 13.82
CA LEU A 96 20.54 9.40 14.63
C LEU A 96 20.83 9.41 16.14
N SER A 97 22.10 9.59 16.53
CA SER A 97 22.47 9.66 17.95
C SER A 97 21.87 10.90 18.63
N ASP A 98 21.70 12.00 17.88
CA ASP A 98 21.03 13.20 18.35
C ASP A 98 19.51 13.10 18.16
N PHE A 99 18.81 12.76 19.26
CA PHE A 99 17.36 12.68 19.26
C PHE A 99 16.70 14.04 18.99
N ASP A 100 17.33 15.16 19.36
CA ASP A 100 16.75 16.49 19.16
C ASP A 100 16.67 16.87 17.68
N LEU A 101 17.59 16.36 16.87
CA LEU A 101 17.48 16.45 15.42
C LEU A 101 16.54 15.39 14.86
N ALA A 102 16.69 14.14 15.30
CA ALA A 102 15.94 13.01 14.76
C ALA A 102 14.43 13.16 14.96
N GLN A 103 13.98 13.75 16.09
CA GLN A 103 12.56 13.89 16.43
C GLN A 103 11.74 14.63 15.36
N HIS A 104 12.35 15.54 14.61
CA HIS A 104 11.70 16.29 13.53
C HIS A 104 11.62 15.53 12.21
N LEU A 105 12.43 14.48 12.06
CA LEU A 105 12.50 13.63 10.88
C LEU A 105 11.68 12.34 11.05
N LEU A 106 11.29 12.02 12.29
CA LEU A 106 10.49 10.84 12.61
C LEU A 106 9.12 10.89 11.97
N ARG A 107 8.73 9.78 11.34
CA ARG A 107 7.38 9.54 10.82
C ARG A 107 6.98 8.11 11.16
N THR A 108 5.69 7.78 11.05
CA THR A 108 5.27 6.38 11.01
C THR A 108 4.73 6.02 9.65
N ARG A 109 4.97 4.78 9.24
CA ARG A 109 4.52 4.25 7.95
C ARG A 109 3.92 2.87 8.13
N ILE A 110 2.84 2.61 7.39
CA ILE A 110 2.17 1.32 7.39
C ILE A 110 2.84 0.39 6.37
N TYR A 111 3.15 -0.82 6.82
CA TYR A 111 3.74 -1.89 6.01
C TYR A 111 2.86 -3.16 6.09
N PRO A 112 2.98 -4.07 5.11
CA PRO A 112 2.47 -5.43 5.25
C PRO A 112 3.12 -6.10 6.46
N ALA A 113 2.38 -6.95 7.18
CA ALA A 113 2.91 -7.64 8.36
C ALA A 113 4.12 -8.53 8.04
N GLU A 114 4.22 -9.04 6.80
CA GLU A 114 5.32 -9.87 6.34
C GLU A 114 6.64 -9.08 6.17
N ALA A 115 6.58 -7.74 6.21
CA ALA A 115 7.77 -6.90 6.21
C ALA A 115 8.50 -6.90 7.56
N ASP A 116 7.85 -7.35 8.64
CA ASP A 116 8.49 -7.44 9.95
C ASP A 116 9.51 -8.59 9.96
N ASN A 117 10.76 -8.21 10.19
CA ASN A 117 11.90 -9.13 10.30
C ASN A 117 12.34 -9.34 11.77
N GLY A 118 11.58 -8.82 12.74
CA GLY A 118 11.86 -8.89 14.17
C GLY A 118 12.87 -7.85 14.68
N VAL A 119 13.44 -7.03 13.79
CA VAL A 119 14.40 -5.98 14.13
C VAL A 119 13.78 -4.58 14.03
N LEU A 120 12.68 -4.42 13.30
CA LEU A 120 12.03 -3.13 13.10
C LEU A 120 11.38 -2.63 14.40
N ALA A 121 11.48 -1.31 14.65
CA ALA A 121 10.64 -0.61 15.62
C ALA A 121 9.20 -0.57 15.08
N ALA A 122 8.49 -1.68 15.23
CA ALA A 122 7.18 -1.94 14.66
C ALA A 122 6.16 -2.32 15.73
N ARG A 123 4.88 -2.06 15.44
CA ARG A 123 3.75 -2.55 16.23
C ARG A 123 2.57 -2.96 15.34
N PRO A 124 1.66 -3.84 15.81
CA PRO A 124 0.44 -4.15 15.08
C PRO A 124 -0.39 -2.89 14.81
N PHE A 125 -0.92 -2.75 13.59
CA PHE A 125 -1.82 -1.67 13.20
C PHE A 125 -3.24 -2.19 12.94
N ALA A 126 -3.35 -3.21 12.10
CA ALA A 126 -4.58 -3.93 11.77
C ALA A 126 -4.20 -5.35 11.32
N PRO A 127 -5.13 -6.32 11.18
CA PRO A 127 -4.76 -7.64 10.69
C PRO A 127 -4.07 -7.56 9.31
N GLY A 128 -2.87 -8.13 9.21
CA GLY A 128 -2.01 -8.07 8.02
C GLY A 128 -1.23 -6.77 7.83
N LEU A 129 -1.32 -5.81 8.78
CA LEU A 129 -0.64 -4.51 8.71
C LEU A 129 0.10 -4.19 10.00
N ILE A 130 1.31 -3.67 9.85
CA ILE A 130 2.13 -3.14 10.95
C ILE A 130 2.38 -1.65 10.73
N GLU A 131 2.53 -0.93 11.82
CA GLU A 131 3.05 0.43 11.82
C GLU A 131 4.52 0.40 12.22
N VAL A 132 5.36 1.06 11.44
CA VAL A 132 6.82 1.11 11.64
C VAL A 132 7.27 2.55 11.80
N VAL A 133 8.15 2.80 12.78
CA VAL A 133 8.82 4.09 12.92
C VAL A 133 9.89 4.23 11.84
N VAL A 134 9.89 5.36 11.15
CA VAL A 134 10.87 5.68 10.10
C VAL A 134 11.48 7.04 10.36
N VAL A 135 12.71 7.24 9.87
CA VAL A 135 13.33 8.56 9.71
C VAL A 135 13.25 8.93 8.25
N ASP A 136 12.65 10.07 7.98
CA ASP A 136 12.46 10.59 6.63
C ASP A 136 13.25 11.88 6.45
N THR A 137 14.17 11.83 5.50
CA THR A 137 15.11 12.88 5.15
C THR A 137 14.86 13.30 3.71
N PRO A 138 15.38 14.48 3.28
CA PRO A 138 15.15 14.96 1.92
C PRO A 138 15.55 13.97 0.82
N THR A 139 16.47 13.03 1.10
CA THR A 139 16.98 12.07 0.14
C THR A 139 16.51 10.63 0.38
N THR A 140 16.14 10.26 1.62
CA THR A 140 15.91 8.86 1.98
C THR A 140 14.90 8.68 3.12
N VAL A 141 14.16 7.57 3.07
CA VAL A 141 13.31 7.08 4.17
C VAL A 141 13.91 5.80 4.71
N ARG A 142 14.32 5.80 5.97
CA ARG A 142 14.94 4.64 6.65
C ARG A 142 14.06 4.14 7.78
N THR A 143 13.85 2.83 7.86
CA THR A 143 13.20 2.22 9.02
C THR A 143 14.09 2.29 10.25
N VAL A 144 13.50 2.60 11.40
CA VAL A 144 14.16 2.57 12.71
C VAL A 144 14.14 1.14 13.24
N THR A 145 15.26 0.70 13.78
CA THR A 145 15.36 -0.59 14.47
C THR A 145 14.91 -0.50 15.92
N THR A 146 14.51 -1.61 16.50
CA THR A 146 14.16 -1.70 17.92
C THR A 146 15.35 -1.30 18.80
N GLU A 147 16.59 -1.61 18.42
CA GLU A 147 17.79 -1.19 19.16
C GLU A 147 17.96 0.33 19.18
N GLU A 148 17.87 0.99 18.02
CA GLU A 148 17.92 2.46 17.93
C GLU A 148 16.80 3.13 18.73
N MET A 149 15.58 2.59 18.65
CA MET A 149 14.44 3.07 19.44
C MET A 149 14.74 3.04 20.95
N HIS A 150 15.38 1.97 21.46
CA HIS A 150 15.74 1.87 22.88
C HIS A 150 16.90 2.80 23.27
N GLY A 151 17.70 3.27 22.31
CA GLY A 151 18.78 4.21 22.54
C GLY A 151 18.33 5.66 22.77
N TRP A 152 17.11 6.01 22.34
CA TRP A 152 16.57 7.36 22.50
C TRP A 152 15.96 7.62 23.89
N PRO A 153 15.93 8.88 24.36
CA PRO A 153 15.48 9.24 25.71
C PRO A 153 13.95 9.19 25.91
N VAL A 154 13.20 8.56 25.01
CA VAL A 154 11.73 8.51 24.99
C VAL A 154 11.23 7.07 24.84
N SER A 155 10.00 6.80 25.28
CA SER A 155 9.40 5.47 25.13
C SER A 155 9.02 5.16 23.69
N GLY A 156 8.93 3.88 23.35
CA GLY A 156 8.44 3.43 22.04
C GLY A 156 7.07 4.02 21.67
N ASP A 157 6.11 3.99 22.61
CA ASP A 157 4.79 4.60 22.37
C ASP A 157 4.87 6.10 22.07
N ALA A 158 5.76 6.83 22.74
CA ALA A 158 5.98 8.24 22.46
C ALA A 158 6.55 8.46 21.05
N LEU A 159 7.43 7.59 20.58
CA LEU A 159 7.95 7.66 19.20
C LEU A 159 6.87 7.41 18.16
N PHE A 160 5.99 6.42 18.36
CA PHE A 160 4.87 6.20 17.46
C PHE A 160 3.90 7.38 17.44
N MET A 161 3.61 7.97 18.61
CA MET A 161 2.76 9.17 18.68
C MET A 161 3.42 10.36 17.99
N LEU A 162 4.72 10.58 18.22
CA LEU A 162 5.50 11.65 17.59
C LEU A 162 5.56 11.48 16.07
N GLY A 163 5.90 10.28 15.59
CA GLY A 163 5.98 9.99 14.15
C GLY A 163 4.62 10.14 13.47
N ARG A 164 3.52 9.71 14.10
CA ARG A 164 2.17 10.01 13.62
C ARG A 164 1.90 11.52 13.62
N SER A 165 2.25 12.24 14.68
CA SER A 165 2.05 13.69 14.76
C SER A 165 2.78 14.43 13.63
N ASN A 166 4.00 14.02 13.29
CA ASN A 166 4.76 14.60 12.20
C ASN A 166 4.11 14.33 10.84
N VAL A 167 3.64 13.09 10.58
CA VAL A 167 2.85 12.78 9.36
C VAL A 167 1.59 13.64 9.28
N ARG A 168 0.88 13.82 10.39
CA ARG A 168 -0.30 14.69 10.45
C ARG A 168 0.06 16.17 10.20
N GLY A 169 1.22 16.60 10.67
CA GLY A 169 1.77 17.94 10.48
C GLY A 169 2.20 18.24 9.04
N ASP A 170 2.56 17.22 8.25
CA ASP A 170 2.87 17.36 6.81
C ASP A 170 1.64 17.83 5.99
N GLY A 171 0.44 17.72 6.56
CA GLY A 171 -0.81 18.24 5.99
C GLY A 171 -1.83 17.15 5.65
N PRO A 172 -3.07 17.55 5.29
CA PRO A 172 -4.11 16.60 4.94
C PRO A 172 -3.88 15.99 3.55
N LEU A 173 -4.39 14.79 3.35
CA LEU A 173 -4.52 14.16 2.04
C LEU A 173 -5.52 14.89 1.16
N GLN A 174 -5.35 14.74 -0.16
CA GLN A 174 -6.37 15.09 -1.13
C GLN A 174 -7.54 14.10 -1.02
N VAL A 175 -8.75 14.62 -1.18
CA VAL A 175 -10.00 13.85 -1.04
C VAL A 175 -10.79 14.01 -2.31
N ASP A 176 -10.92 12.91 -3.05
CA ASP A 176 -11.74 12.85 -4.26
C ASP A 176 -12.93 11.91 -4.05
N GLU A 177 -14.04 12.23 -4.68
CA GLU A 177 -15.17 11.31 -4.81
C GLU A 177 -15.07 10.58 -6.16
N ASP A 178 -15.26 9.26 -6.12
CA ASP A 178 -15.21 8.41 -7.31
C ASP A 178 -16.33 7.36 -7.28
N GLU A 179 -16.47 6.59 -8.36
CA GLU A 179 -17.43 5.51 -8.48
C GLU A 179 -16.76 4.20 -8.92
N LEU A 180 -16.92 3.16 -8.11
CA LEU A 180 -16.49 1.80 -8.43
C LEU A 180 -17.70 0.94 -8.72
N GLY A 181 -17.97 0.68 -10.01
CA GLY A 181 -19.03 -0.23 -10.43
C GLY A 181 -20.43 0.17 -9.91
N GLY A 182 -20.77 1.47 -9.93
CA GLY A 182 -22.01 2.00 -9.37
C GLY A 182 -21.97 2.30 -7.87
N VAL A 183 -20.85 2.04 -7.19
CA VAL A 183 -20.67 2.31 -5.76
C VAL A 183 -19.87 3.60 -5.59
N ARG A 184 -20.48 4.62 -4.99
CA ARG A 184 -19.77 5.85 -4.63
C ARG A 184 -18.73 5.57 -3.55
N VAL A 185 -17.51 6.02 -3.78
CA VAL A 185 -16.39 5.89 -2.84
C VAL A 185 -15.68 7.24 -2.66
N VAL A 186 -14.92 7.33 -1.58
CA VAL A 186 -14.00 8.43 -1.30
C VAL A 186 -12.59 7.89 -1.46
N VAL A 187 -11.79 8.55 -2.28
CA VAL A 187 -10.38 8.23 -2.53
C VAL A 187 -9.53 9.26 -1.81
N LEU A 188 -8.72 8.80 -0.87
CA LEU A 188 -7.72 9.61 -0.18
C LEU A 188 -6.36 9.29 -0.78
N HIS A 189 -5.68 10.31 -1.27
CA HIS A 189 -4.35 10.17 -1.87
C HIS A 189 -3.50 11.40 -1.60
N GLY A 190 -2.19 11.25 -1.79
CA GLY A 190 -1.27 12.34 -1.59
C GLY A 190 0.08 12.05 -2.21
N TRP A 191 0.90 13.10 -2.29
CA TRP A 191 2.24 13.05 -2.85
C TRP A 191 3.26 12.35 -1.93
N THR A 192 2.85 11.95 -0.73
CA THR A 192 3.73 11.36 0.28
C THR A 192 3.58 9.84 0.34
N PHE A 193 4.62 9.15 0.80
CA PHE A 193 4.59 7.70 1.05
C PHE A 193 3.81 7.30 2.32
N TYR A 194 3.06 8.25 2.90
CA TYR A 194 2.42 8.16 4.22
C TYR A 194 0.90 8.17 4.15
N ALA A 195 0.29 8.11 2.95
CA ALA A 195 -1.16 8.13 2.81
C ALA A 195 -1.83 7.07 3.69
N ALA A 196 -1.31 5.83 3.69
CA ALA A 196 -1.83 4.75 4.53
C ALA A 196 -1.78 5.03 6.04
N THR A 197 -0.84 5.84 6.54
CA THR A 197 -0.76 6.24 7.96
C THR A 197 -1.99 7.06 8.39
N HIS A 198 -2.61 7.79 7.45
CA HIS A 198 -3.83 8.55 7.73
C HIS A 198 -5.06 7.68 8.01
N LEU A 199 -4.99 6.35 7.86
CA LEU A 199 -6.00 5.44 8.39
C LEU A 199 -6.21 5.64 9.90
N ALA A 200 -5.20 6.13 10.63
CA ALA A 200 -5.30 6.48 12.05
C ALA A 200 -6.27 7.64 12.34
N TRP A 201 -6.61 8.45 11.34
CA TRP A 201 -7.49 9.62 11.43
C TRP A 201 -8.56 9.62 10.33
N LEU A 202 -9.02 8.43 9.91
CA LEU A 202 -9.93 8.30 8.78
C LEU A 202 -11.22 9.14 8.94
N GLU A 203 -11.71 9.27 10.18
CA GLU A 203 -12.89 10.08 10.54
C GLU A 203 -12.71 11.59 10.35
N GLU A 204 -11.48 12.09 10.25
CA GLU A 204 -11.22 13.50 9.95
C GLU A 204 -11.47 13.83 8.47
N TYR A 205 -11.45 12.82 7.60
CA TYR A 205 -11.60 12.97 6.16
C TYR A 205 -13.02 12.71 5.65
N LEU A 206 -13.78 11.85 6.31
CA LEU A 206 -15.13 11.47 5.90
C LEU A 206 -16.07 11.34 7.10
N PRO A 207 -17.34 11.71 6.97
CA PRO A 207 -18.34 11.48 8.00
C PRO A 207 -18.60 9.99 8.13
N ILE A 208 -18.11 9.38 9.21
CA ILE A 208 -18.33 7.96 9.48
C ILE A 208 -19.44 7.79 10.52
N GLY A 209 -20.53 7.15 10.10
CA GLY A 209 -21.67 6.86 10.97
C GLY A 209 -21.44 5.66 11.90
N PRO A 210 -22.46 5.27 12.69
CA PRO A 210 -22.35 4.18 13.68
C PRO A 210 -22.12 2.79 13.06
N TYR A 211 -22.41 2.65 11.76
CA TYR A 211 -22.14 1.43 10.99
C TYR A 211 -20.69 1.34 10.49
N GLY A 212 -19.90 2.40 10.60
CA GLY A 212 -18.52 2.43 10.13
C GLY A 212 -18.38 2.71 8.63
N ALA A 213 -17.24 2.30 8.07
CA ALA A 213 -16.94 2.38 6.64
C ALA A 213 -16.26 1.10 6.16
N LEU A 214 -16.48 0.74 4.90
CA LEU A 214 -15.65 -0.25 4.22
C LEU A 214 -14.41 0.45 3.68
N VAL A 215 -13.23 -0.11 3.89
CA VAL A 215 -11.95 0.55 3.60
C VAL A 215 -10.98 -0.43 2.95
N VAL A 216 -10.25 0.05 1.94
CA VAL A 216 -9.12 -0.67 1.34
C VAL A 216 -7.91 0.26 1.23
N ALA A 217 -6.71 -0.30 1.39
CA ALA A 217 -5.45 0.40 1.23
C ALA A 217 -4.51 -0.44 0.35
N PRO A 218 -4.75 -0.47 -0.99
CA PRO A 218 -4.07 -1.39 -1.90
C PRO A 218 -2.57 -1.11 -2.03
N ASN A 219 -2.17 0.14 -1.90
CA ASN A 219 -0.80 0.59 -1.95
C ASN A 219 -0.56 1.72 -0.93
N ARG A 220 0.71 2.04 -0.68
CA ARG A 220 1.13 3.04 0.31
C ARG A 220 0.61 4.47 0.08
N SER A 221 0.16 4.78 -1.14
CA SER A 221 -0.22 6.14 -1.57
C SER A 221 -1.74 6.36 -1.68
N GLN A 222 -2.56 5.34 -1.43
CA GLN A 222 -3.99 5.42 -1.65
C GLN A 222 -4.79 4.68 -0.58
N ILE A 223 -5.83 5.34 -0.07
CA ILE A 223 -6.90 4.72 0.70
C ILE A 223 -8.19 4.94 -0.07
N VAL A 224 -9.04 3.91 -0.16
CA VAL A 224 -10.38 4.02 -0.72
C VAL A 224 -11.38 3.60 0.34
N ALA A 225 -12.36 4.45 0.63
CA ALA A 225 -13.34 4.25 1.67
C ALA A 225 -14.77 4.39 1.14
N HIS A 226 -15.68 3.58 1.65
CA HIS A 226 -17.12 3.67 1.43
C HIS A 226 -17.84 3.78 2.79
N PRO A 227 -18.27 5.00 3.19
CA PRO A 227 -19.04 5.19 4.42
C PRO A 227 -20.36 4.43 4.39
N LEU A 228 -20.68 3.69 5.45
CA LEU A 228 -21.94 2.97 5.59
C LEU A 228 -23.00 3.92 6.18
N LEU A 229 -23.71 4.62 5.30
CA LEU A 229 -24.64 5.67 5.71
C LEU A 229 -25.93 5.11 6.36
N PRO A 230 -26.48 5.78 7.38
CA PRO A 230 -27.72 5.35 8.04
C PRO A 230 -28.98 5.51 7.17
N SER A 231 -28.97 6.42 6.19
CA SER A 231 -30.19 7.09 5.70
C SER A 231 -31.17 6.20 4.94
N GLY A 232 -32.43 6.23 5.38
CA GLY A 232 -33.66 6.04 4.59
C GLY A 232 -33.94 4.66 3.99
N SER A 233 -33.00 3.72 4.07
CA SER A 233 -33.12 2.40 3.45
C SER A 233 -33.49 1.34 4.48
N CYS A 234 -34.44 0.46 4.14
CA CYS A 234 -34.76 -0.70 4.98
C CYS A 234 -33.50 -1.57 5.21
N PRO A 235 -33.42 -2.35 6.30
CA PRO A 235 -32.21 -3.14 6.63
C PRO A 235 -31.71 -4.01 5.47
N ARG A 236 -32.63 -4.56 4.67
CA ARG A 236 -32.30 -5.37 3.48
C ARG A 236 -31.62 -4.57 2.38
N ALA A 237 -32.06 -3.34 2.12
CA ALA A 237 -31.45 -2.47 1.11
C ALA A 237 -30.04 -2.04 1.54
N ARG A 238 -29.85 -1.71 2.83
CA ARG A 238 -28.53 -1.41 3.39
C ARG A 238 -27.57 -2.60 3.27
N TYR A 239 -28.04 -3.79 3.63
CA TYR A 239 -27.24 -5.01 3.47
C TYR A 239 -26.85 -5.25 2.00
N ARG A 240 -27.78 -5.11 1.05
CA ARG A 240 -27.47 -5.25 -0.39
C ARG A 240 -26.46 -4.21 -0.89
N ALA A 241 -26.57 -2.97 -0.43
CA ALA A 241 -25.61 -1.91 -0.76
C ALA A 241 -24.21 -2.26 -0.20
N ALA A 242 -24.14 -2.69 1.06
CA ALA A 242 -22.89 -3.11 1.69
C ALA A 242 -22.24 -4.32 0.98
N VAL A 243 -23.04 -5.31 0.56
CA VAL A 243 -22.56 -6.46 -0.23
C VAL A 243 -21.99 -6.01 -1.57
N THR A 244 -22.67 -5.10 -2.26
CA THR A 244 -22.21 -4.57 -3.55
C THR A 244 -20.91 -3.79 -3.37
N ALA A 245 -20.86 -2.88 -2.40
CA ALA A 245 -19.67 -2.12 -2.05
C ALA A 245 -18.49 -3.03 -1.68
N ALA A 246 -18.71 -4.03 -0.82
CA ALA A 246 -17.68 -4.98 -0.44
C ALA A 246 -17.08 -5.70 -1.65
N ARG A 247 -17.93 -6.13 -2.60
CA ARG A 247 -17.47 -6.78 -3.83
C ARG A 247 -16.61 -5.84 -4.69
N GLU A 248 -17.09 -4.62 -4.94
CA GLU A 248 -16.38 -3.67 -5.82
C GLU A 248 -15.07 -3.18 -5.19
N LEU A 249 -15.06 -2.85 -3.89
CA LEU A 249 -13.84 -2.47 -3.17
C LEU A 249 -12.84 -3.64 -3.12
N GLN A 250 -13.28 -4.87 -2.85
CA GLN A 250 -12.39 -6.03 -2.81
C GLN A 250 -11.78 -6.34 -4.18
N ALA A 251 -12.55 -6.16 -5.26
CA ALA A 251 -12.05 -6.31 -6.63
C ALA A 251 -11.05 -5.20 -6.99
N HIS A 252 -11.36 -3.94 -6.63
CA HIS A 252 -10.45 -2.82 -6.80
C HIS A 252 -9.15 -3.03 -6.03
N ALA A 253 -9.22 -3.41 -4.75
CA ALA A 253 -8.05 -3.61 -3.90
C ALA A 253 -7.09 -4.65 -4.47
N ARG A 254 -7.60 -5.79 -4.97
CA ARG A 254 -6.78 -6.84 -5.59
C ARG A 254 -6.06 -6.32 -6.85
N ARG A 255 -6.79 -5.65 -7.75
CA ARG A 255 -6.18 -5.09 -8.97
C ARG A 255 -5.13 -4.04 -8.64
N ALA A 256 -5.48 -3.06 -7.81
CA ALA A 256 -4.57 -1.98 -7.44
C ALA A 256 -3.35 -2.47 -6.65
N TYR A 257 -3.50 -3.53 -5.84
CA TYR A 257 -2.39 -4.19 -5.15
C TYR A 257 -1.44 -4.91 -6.12
N GLU A 258 -1.97 -5.53 -7.18
CA GLU A 258 -1.16 -6.21 -8.20
C GLU A 258 -0.50 -5.23 -9.19
N GLU A 259 -1.19 -4.14 -9.50
CA GLU A 259 -0.84 -3.22 -10.58
C GLU A 259 0.00 -2.03 -10.11
N GLY A 260 -0.33 -1.43 -8.96
CA GLY A 260 0.26 -0.18 -8.49
C GLY A 260 1.52 -0.38 -7.63
N PRO A 261 2.51 0.53 -7.70
CA PRO A 261 3.75 0.43 -6.92
C PRO A 261 3.49 0.56 -5.42
N GLY A 262 4.35 -0.03 -4.62
CA GLY A 262 4.26 0.04 -3.16
C GLY A 262 3.02 -0.68 -2.60
N SER A 263 2.73 -1.86 -3.14
CA SER A 263 1.67 -2.76 -2.68
C SER A 263 1.64 -2.88 -1.15
N LEU A 264 0.47 -2.70 -0.57
CA LEU A 264 0.25 -2.71 0.87
C LEU A 264 -0.67 -3.86 1.28
N SER A 265 -1.97 -3.78 0.98
CA SER A 265 -2.91 -4.85 1.33
C SER A 265 -3.97 -5.07 0.25
N PRO A 266 -4.19 -6.31 -0.21
CA PRO A 266 -5.28 -6.63 -1.13
C PRO A 266 -6.62 -6.81 -0.41
N HIS A 267 -6.68 -6.59 0.90
CA HIS A 267 -7.81 -6.96 1.74
C HIS A 267 -8.82 -5.83 1.93
N LEU A 268 -10.07 -6.23 2.14
CA LEU A 268 -11.14 -5.35 2.59
C LEU A 268 -11.15 -5.27 4.11
N TYR A 269 -11.25 -4.06 4.63
CA TYR A 269 -11.36 -3.78 6.05
C TYR A 269 -12.69 -3.11 6.38
N TRP A 270 -13.13 -3.30 7.60
CA TRP A 270 -14.22 -2.55 8.20
C TRP A 270 -13.65 -1.63 9.27
N TRP A 271 -13.73 -0.33 9.01
CA TRP A 271 -13.40 0.69 9.99
C TRP A 271 -14.63 0.99 10.84
N ARG A 272 -14.49 0.93 12.17
CA ARG A 272 -15.54 1.31 13.10
C ARG A 272 -14.95 1.67 14.47
N MET A 273 -15.38 2.81 15.03
CA MET A 273 -14.98 3.27 16.37
C MET A 273 -13.45 3.35 16.57
N GLY A 274 -12.74 3.84 15.55
CA GLY A 274 -11.27 3.96 15.60
C GLY A 274 -10.50 2.66 15.35
N GLU A 275 -11.18 1.54 15.13
CA GLU A 275 -10.55 0.24 14.84
C GLU A 275 -10.74 -0.18 13.38
N LEU A 276 -9.69 -0.74 12.80
CA LEU A 276 -9.68 -1.30 11.45
C LEU A 276 -9.63 -2.84 11.54
N THR A 277 -10.76 -3.49 11.25
CA THR A 277 -10.90 -4.95 11.32
C THR A 277 -10.87 -5.55 9.92
N LEU A 278 -10.26 -6.73 9.77
CA LEU A 278 -10.27 -7.45 8.49
C LEU A 278 -11.68 -8.00 8.23
N LEU A 279 -12.26 -7.66 7.07
CA LEU A 279 -13.56 -8.15 6.66
C LEU A 279 -13.36 -9.35 5.72
N ASP A 280 -13.44 -10.56 6.28
CA ASP A 280 -13.30 -11.81 5.51
C ASP A 280 -14.53 -12.04 4.63
N VAL A 281 -14.44 -11.60 3.37
CA VAL A 281 -15.48 -11.77 2.36
C VAL A 281 -15.41 -13.18 1.78
N ARG A 282 -16.41 -13.99 2.08
CA ARG A 282 -16.55 -15.34 1.50
C ARG A 282 -17.42 -15.31 0.26
N TYR A 283 -17.10 -16.19 -0.69
CA TYR A 283 -17.88 -16.38 -1.91
C TYR A 283 -18.60 -17.74 -1.85
N GLN A 284 -19.91 -17.74 -2.02
CA GLN A 284 -20.73 -18.94 -2.20
C GLN A 284 -21.32 -18.91 -3.62
N GLY A 285 -20.61 -19.53 -4.58
CA GLY A 285 -20.86 -19.28 -6.00
C GLY A 285 -20.55 -17.82 -6.33
N ASP A 286 -21.50 -17.13 -6.96
CA ASP A 286 -21.38 -15.70 -7.29
C ASP A 286 -21.82 -14.76 -6.15
N ALA A 287 -22.33 -15.31 -5.04
CA ALA A 287 -22.83 -14.53 -3.93
C ALA A 287 -21.71 -14.20 -2.92
N VAL A 288 -21.58 -12.92 -2.60
CA VAL A 288 -20.74 -12.43 -1.51
C VAL A 288 -21.47 -12.60 -0.17
N VAL A 289 -20.80 -13.25 0.77
CA VAL A 289 -21.28 -13.48 2.14
C VAL A 289 -20.39 -12.70 3.10
N LEU A 290 -21.00 -11.75 3.81
CA LEU A 290 -20.32 -10.92 4.81
C LEU A 290 -20.33 -11.62 6.18
N PRO A 291 -19.37 -11.32 7.07
CA PRO A 291 -19.33 -11.87 8.43
C PRO A 291 -20.61 -11.60 9.23
N ASP A 292 -20.93 -12.52 10.15
CA ASP A 292 -22.16 -12.45 10.96
C ASP A 292 -22.19 -11.23 11.88
N GLU A 293 -21.03 -10.85 12.43
CA GLU A 293 -20.90 -9.65 13.27
C GLU A 293 -21.24 -8.38 12.49
N PHE A 294 -20.65 -8.21 11.31
CA PHE A 294 -20.91 -7.08 10.42
C PHE A 294 -22.40 -7.03 10.02
N THR A 295 -22.95 -8.18 9.62
CA THR A 295 -24.37 -8.32 9.26
C THR A 295 -25.29 -7.98 10.44
N SER A 296 -24.93 -8.40 11.64
CA SER A 296 -25.65 -8.09 12.87
C SER A 296 -25.66 -6.59 13.16
N VAL A 297 -24.53 -5.89 12.96
CA VAL A 297 -24.47 -4.44 13.18
C VAL A 297 -25.31 -3.67 12.16
N LEU A 298 -25.28 -4.07 10.88
CA LEU A 298 -26.11 -3.46 9.84
C LEU A 298 -27.62 -3.61 10.08
N THR A 299 -28.01 -4.70 10.76
CA THR A 299 -29.43 -5.05 11.02
C THR A 299 -29.93 -4.57 12.38
N LYS A 300 -29.14 -4.67 13.46
CA LYS A 300 -29.54 -4.30 14.84
C LYS A 300 -29.71 -2.80 15.03
N LEU A 301 -28.76 -1.99 14.55
CA LEU A 301 -28.85 -0.52 14.63
C LEU A 301 -29.95 0.06 13.71
N ALA A 302 -30.69 -0.78 12.99
CA ALA A 302 -31.88 -0.37 12.24
C ALA A 302 -33.17 -0.53 13.07
N ALA A 303 -33.09 -1.19 14.22
CA ALA A 303 -34.21 -1.48 15.11
C ALA A 303 -34.27 -0.55 16.33
N GLU A 304 -33.27 0.33 16.52
CA GLU A 304 -33.32 1.40 17.52
C GLU A 304 -33.88 2.68 16.86
N PRO A 305 -35.07 3.14 17.28
CA PRO A 305 -35.75 4.31 16.74
C PRO A 305 -35.14 5.65 17.19
#